data_AF-A0A2G9HR15-F1
#
_entry.id   AF-A0A2G9HR15-F1
#
_cell.length_a   1.000
_cell.length_b   1.000
_cell.length_c   1.000
_cell.angle_alpha   90.00
_cell.angle_beta   90.00
_cell.angle_gamma   90.00
#
_symmetry.space_group_name_H-M   'P 1'
#
loop_
_entity.id
_entity.type
_entity.pdbx_description
1 polymer ?
#
loop_
_entity_poly.entity_id
_entity_poly.type
_entity_poly.pdbx_seq_one_letter_code
_entity_poly.pdbx_strand_id
1 'polypeptide(L)'
;MQFGELQVELTPEKAYIGAVIGFIFAILSWQVSRGIESIPESSLEYANDNALLLAKSLRGALLALFYSSTILSGFAAVGLVLLAGQLKSKEK
;
A
#
# COMPACT_ATOMS: atom_id res chain seq x y z
N MET A 1 11.80 27.89 0.90
CA MET A 1 11.34 27.55 2.27
C MET A 1 12.27 26.48 2.79
N GLN A 2 13.24 26.87 3.62
CA GLN A 2 14.11 25.93 4.33
C GLN A 2 13.46 25.67 5.69
N PHE A 3 13.06 24.43 5.96
CA PHE A 3 12.75 24.01 7.32
C PHE A 3 14.10 23.91 8.07
N GLY A 4 14.22 24.66 9.17
CA GLY A 4 15.47 24.91 9.89
C GLY A 4 16.22 23.65 10.30
N GLU A 5 17.55 23.68 10.13
CA GLU A 5 18.66 22.81 10.60
C GLU A 5 18.52 21.27 10.59
N LEU A 6 17.34 20.70 10.34
CA LEU A 6 17.11 19.32 9.94
C LEU A 6 16.36 19.31 8.61
N GLN A 7 16.99 19.85 7.58
CA GLN A 7 16.67 19.46 6.21
C GLN A 7 16.99 17.97 6.11
N VAL A 8 15.98 17.10 6.26
CA VAL A 8 16.10 15.71 5.84
C VAL A 8 16.22 15.76 4.32
N GLU A 9 17.46 15.92 3.86
CA GLU A 9 17.76 16.07 2.45
C GLU A 9 17.28 14.81 1.73
N LEU A 10 16.38 15.02 0.78
CA LEU A 10 15.79 13.97 -0.01
C LEU A 10 16.75 13.68 -1.15
N THR A 11 17.64 12.70 -0.92
CA THR A 11 18.62 12.27 -1.91
C THR A 11 17.98 11.28 -2.89
N PRO A 12 18.52 11.14 -4.12
CA PRO A 12 18.07 10.12 -5.06
C PRO A 12 18.04 8.71 -4.44
N GLU A 13 19.05 8.38 -3.63
CA GLU A 13 19.15 7.10 -2.94
C GLU A 13 18.00 6.87 -1.95
N LYS A 14 17.68 7.85 -1.10
CA LYS A 14 16.54 7.75 -0.18
C LYS A 14 15.21 7.61 -0.91
N ALA A 15 15.05 8.30 -2.04
CA ALA A 15 13.86 8.18 -2.88
C ALA A 15 13.74 6.77 -3.49
N TYR A 16 14.84 6.19 -3.99
CA TYR A 16 14.84 4.80 -4.46
C TYR A 16 14.54 3.79 -3.34
N ILE A 17 15.11 3.95 -2.15
CA ILE A 17 14.81 3.09 -1.00
C ILE A 17 13.32 3.18 -0.66
N GLY A 18 12.77 4.39 -0.59
CA GLY A 18 11.34 4.60 -0.37
C GLY A 18 10.48 3.94 -1.46
N ALA A 19 10.91 3.99 -2.72
CA ALA A 19 10.22 3.32 -3.82
C ALA A 19 10.22 1.79 -3.67
N VAL A 20 11.35 1.20 -3.26
CA VAL A 20 11.44 -0.24 -2.98
C VAL A 20 10.52 -0.63 -1.82
N ILE A 21 10.52 0.14 -0.73
CA ILE A 21 9.62 -0.10 0.41
C ILE A 21 8.16 -0.05 -0.03
N GLY A 22 7.78 0.99 -0.79
CA GLY A 22 6.42 1.11 -1.33
C GLY A 22 6.05 -0.06 -2.23
N PHE A 23 6.94 -0.48 -3.11
CA PHE A 23 6.71 -1.63 -3.99
C PHE A 23 6.49 -2.93 -3.20
N ILE A 24 7.31 -3.21 -2.19
CA ILE A 24 7.16 -4.39 -1.32
C ILE A 24 5.80 -4.32 -0.59
N PHE A 25 5.46 -3.15 -0.02
CA PHE A 25 4.19 -2.97 0.67
C PHE A 25 2.97 -3.17 -0.26
N ALA A 26 3.06 -2.73 -1.52
CA ALA A 26 2.04 -2.96 -2.52
C ALA A 26 1.85 -4.47 -2.80
N ILE A 27 2.94 -5.22 -2.95
CA ILE A 27 2.87 -6.68 -3.15
C ILE A 27 2.24 -7.37 -1.93
N LEU A 28 2.66 -7.02 -0.72
CA LEU A 28 2.13 -7.61 0.51
C LEU A 28 0.63 -7.32 0.65
N SER A 29 0.22 -6.07 0.42
CA SER A 29 -1.20 -5.66 0.45
C SER A 29 -2.02 -6.45 -0.58
N TRP A 30 -1.49 -6.63 -1.78
CA TRP A 30 -2.16 -7.41 -2.82
C TRP A 30 -2.32 -8.88 -2.43
N GLN A 31 -1.28 -9.51 -1.87
CA GLN A 31 -1.36 -10.90 -1.40
C GLN A 31 -2.40 -11.07 -0.30
N VAL A 32 -2.48 -10.12 0.64
CA VAL A 32 -3.49 -10.14 1.71
C VAL A 32 -4.90 -10.04 1.11
N SER A 33 -5.13 -9.12 0.16
CA SER A 33 -6.43 -9.04 -0.55
C SER A 33 -6.81 -10.36 -1.20
N ARG A 34 -5.87 -11.01 -1.91
CA ARG A 34 -6.10 -12.30 -2.57
C ARG A 34 -6.40 -13.41 -1.56
N GLY A 35 -5.73 -13.40 -0.41
CA GLY A 35 -6.02 -14.31 0.70
C GLY A 35 -7.46 -14.15 1.21
N ILE A 36 -7.90 -12.91 1.45
CA ILE A 36 -9.27 -12.61 1.92
C ILE A 36 -10.33 -12.96 0.86
N GLU A 37 -10.03 -12.72 -0.42
CA GLU A 37 -10.90 -13.13 -1.53
C GLU A 37 -11.09 -14.64 -1.59
N SER A 38 -10.03 -15.41 -1.33
CA SER A 38 -10.05 -16.87 -1.43
C SER A 38 -10.91 -17.57 -0.37
N ILE A 39 -11.32 -16.87 0.68
CA ILE A 39 -12.20 -17.41 1.73
C ILE A 39 -13.63 -17.53 1.17
N PRO A 40 -14.19 -18.76 1.07
CA PRO A 40 -15.55 -18.95 0.55
C PRO A 40 -16.59 -18.46 1.55
N GLU A 41 -17.65 -17.80 1.07
CA GLU A 41 -18.74 -17.27 1.92
C GLU A 41 -19.48 -18.39 2.68
N SER A 42 -19.51 -19.61 2.14
CA SER A 42 -20.09 -20.79 2.79
C SER A 42 -19.38 -21.20 4.09
N SER A 43 -18.16 -20.70 4.35
CA SER A 43 -17.47 -20.93 5.64
C SER A 43 -18.21 -20.30 6.83
N LEU A 44 -19.15 -19.39 6.56
CA LEU A 44 -19.93 -18.66 7.56
C LEU A 44 -21.40 -19.13 7.62
N GLU A 45 -21.77 -20.16 6.86
CA GLU A 45 -23.16 -20.63 6.71
C GLU A 45 -23.77 -21.17 8.03
N TYR A 46 -22.93 -21.53 9.01
CA TYR A 46 -23.34 -21.96 10.34
C TYR A 46 -23.28 -20.84 11.41
N ALA A 47 -22.87 -19.63 11.03
CA ALA A 47 -22.85 -18.49 11.92
C ALA A 47 -24.26 -17.89 12.05
N ASN A 48 -24.58 -17.34 13.22
CA ASN A 48 -25.77 -16.54 13.41
C ASN A 48 -25.86 -15.42 12.36
N ASP A 49 -27.07 -15.08 11.90
CA ASP A 49 -27.31 -14.08 10.84
C ASP A 49 -26.61 -12.74 11.11
N ASN A 50 -26.56 -12.30 12.38
CA ASN A 50 -25.86 -11.06 12.74
C ASN A 50 -24.33 -11.18 12.60
N ALA A 51 -23.75 -12.33 12.93
CA ALA A 51 -22.33 -12.60 12.75
C ALA A 51 -21.96 -12.80 11.28
N LEU A 52 -22.87 -13.40 10.49
CA LEU A 52 -22.74 -13.55 9.05
C LEU A 52 -22.66 -12.18 8.34
N LEU A 53 -23.55 -11.25 8.70
CA LEU A 53 -23.58 -9.90 8.11
C LEU A 53 -22.33 -9.08 8.49
N LEU A 54 -21.87 -9.18 9.73
CA LEU A 54 -20.62 -8.57 10.18
C LEU A 54 -19.40 -9.15 9.44
N ALA A 55 -19.32 -10.48 9.30
CA ALA A 55 -18.20 -11.11 8.59
C ALA A 55 -18.17 -10.70 7.11
N LYS A 56 -19.33 -10.59 6.44
CA LYS A 56 -19.41 -10.17 5.05
C LYS A 56 -19.01 -8.70 4.86
N SER A 57 -19.49 -7.81 5.72
CA SER A 57 -19.12 -6.38 5.66
C SER A 57 -17.65 -6.16 6.02
N LEU A 58 -17.11 -6.87 7.01
CA LEU A 58 -15.69 -6.83 7.37
C LEU A 58 -14.81 -7.33 6.23
N ARG A 59 -15.18 -8.44 5.56
CA ARG A 59 -14.48 -8.93 4.37
C ARG A 59 -14.43 -7.87 3.29
N GLY A 60 -15.57 -7.24 2.99
CA GLY A 60 -15.64 -6.14 2.01
C GLY A 60 -14.77 -4.95 2.40
N ALA A 61 -14.81 -4.53 3.67
CA ALA A 61 -14.01 -3.43 4.18
C ALA A 61 -12.50 -3.72 4.11
N LEU A 62 -12.07 -4.92 4.48
CA LEU A 62 -10.66 -5.33 4.40
C LEU A 62 -10.19 -5.40 2.94
N LEU A 63 -10.99 -5.96 2.03
CA LEU A 63 -10.66 -5.97 0.60
C LEU A 63 -10.50 -4.56 0.04
N ALA A 64 -11.44 -3.66 0.35
CA ALA A 64 -11.36 -2.27 -0.06
C ALA A 64 -10.09 -1.59 0.49
N LEU A 65 -9.77 -1.81 1.77
CA LEU A 65 -8.59 -1.26 2.42
C LEU A 65 -7.28 -1.76 1.78
N PHE A 66 -7.13 -3.07 1.58
CA PHE A 66 -5.88 -3.63 1.05
C PHE A 66 -5.70 -3.37 -0.46
N TYR A 67 -6.77 -3.40 -1.26
CA TYR A 67 -6.66 -3.01 -2.67
C TYR A 67 -6.38 -1.51 -2.85
N SER A 68 -7.06 -0.65 -2.10
CA SER A 68 -6.76 0.80 -2.14
C SER A 68 -5.33 1.09 -1.68
N SER A 69 -4.86 0.43 -0.62
CA SER A 69 -3.46 0.53 -0.14
C SER A 69 -2.46 0.05 -1.20
N THR A 70 -2.76 -1.05 -1.90
CA THR A 70 -1.94 -1.56 -3.00
C THR A 70 -1.79 -0.52 -4.11
N ILE A 71 -2.91 0.05 -4.56
CA ILE A 71 -2.93 1.04 -5.63
C ILE A 71 -2.15 2.30 -5.22
N LEU A 72 -2.47 2.85 -4.04
CA LEU A 72 -1.84 4.07 -3.54
C LEU A 72 -0.33 3.89 -3.36
N SER A 73 0.09 2.74 -2.82
CA SER A 73 1.51 2.44 -2.63
C SER A 73 2.24 2.19 -3.96
N GLY A 74 1.58 1.56 -4.93
CA GLY A 74 2.09 1.45 -6.30
C GLY A 74 2.34 2.82 -6.94
N PHE A 75 1.38 3.74 -6.83
CA PHE A 75 1.56 5.12 -7.30
C PHE A 75 2.67 5.86 -6.56
N ALA A 76 2.75 5.71 -5.24
CA ALA A 76 3.81 6.31 -4.44
C ALA A 76 5.20 5.80 -4.86
N ALA A 77 5.34 4.49 -5.09
CA ALA A 77 6.59 3.90 -5.56
C ALA A 77 7.01 4.48 -6.92
N VAL A 78 6.09 4.57 -7.88
CA VAL A 78 6.35 5.19 -9.19
C VAL A 78 6.75 6.67 -9.03
N GLY A 79 6.02 7.43 -8.21
CA GLY A 79 6.32 8.83 -7.94
C GLY A 79 7.72 9.02 -7.35
N LEU A 80 8.13 8.14 -6.43
CA LEU A 80 9.47 8.16 -5.83
C LEU A 80 10.57 7.79 -6.82
N VAL A 81 10.34 6.83 -7.72
CA VAL A 81 11.28 6.52 -8.82
C VAL A 81 11.47 7.72 -9.75
N LEU A 82 10.38 8.39 -10.14
CA LEU A 82 10.44 9.59 -10.98
C LEU A 82 11.19 10.72 -10.26
N LEU A 83 10.90 10.93 -8.97
CA LEU A 83 11.56 11.94 -8.14
C LEU A 83 13.06 11.66 -7.99
N ALA A 84 13.45 10.41 -7.75
CA ALA A 84 14.85 10.01 -7.70
C ALA A 84 15.59 10.32 -9.01
N GLY A 85 14.94 10.06 -10.15
CA GLY A 85 15.46 10.42 -11.46
C GLY A 85 15.66 11.93 -11.64
N GLN A 86 14.68 12.74 -11.22
CA GLN A 86 14.80 14.20 -11.28
C GLN A 86 15.90 14.75 -10.37
N LEU A 87 16.03 14.23 -9.15
CA LEU A 87 17.09 14.64 -8.21
C LEU A 87 18.48 14.30 -8.77
N LYS A 88 18.66 13.09 -9.31
CA LYS A 88 19.92 12.67 -9.93
C LYS A 88 20.29 13.52 -11.16
N SER A 89 19.30 13.98 -11.92
CA SER A 89 19.52 14.86 -13.07
C SER A 89 19.88 16.28 -12.67
N LYS A 90 19.51 16.72 -11.46
CA LYS A 90 19.78 18.07 -10.95
C LYS A 90 21.13 18.17 -10.21
N GLU A 91 21.66 17.02 -9.77
CA GLU A 91 23.02 16.86 -9.24
C GLU A 91 24.11 16.84 -10.34
N LYS A 92 23.72 16.60 -11.60
CA LYS A 92 24.61 16.70 -12.76
C LYS A 92 24.65 18.12 -13.31
#